data_AF-B5ATI7-F1
#
_entry.id   AF-B5ATI7-F1
#
_cell.length_a   1.000
_cell.length_b   1.000
_cell.length_c   1.000
_cell.angle_alpha   90.00
_cell.angle_beta   90.00
_cell.angle_gamma   90.00
#
_symmetry.space_group_name_H-M   'P 1'
#
loop_
_entity.id
_entity.type
_entity.pdbx_description
1 polymer ?
#
loop_
_entity_poly.entity_id
_entity_poly.type
_entity_poly.pdbx_seq_one_letter_code
_entity_poly.pdbx_strand_id
1 'polypeptide(L)'
;TYDSAGRLTGLPDEALYGGIDRRRLGLAPVELENFHGFLFVRLKASAGPSVAQMLAPLSGEIAAHRFGSLRPLGRVTERVREA
;
A
#
# COMPACT_ATOMS: atom_id res chain seq x y z
N THR A 1 -10.83 -1.77 16.55
CA THR A 1 -9.77 -0.82 16.14
C THR A 1 -8.60 -1.57 15.56
N TYR A 2 -7.94 -0.99 14.56
CA TYR A 2 -6.74 -1.54 13.91
C TYR A 2 -5.55 -0.60 14.10
N ASP A 3 -4.34 -1.14 14.10
CA ASP A 3 -3.12 -0.33 14.01
C ASP A 3 -2.73 0.00 12.56
N SER A 4 -1.65 0.76 12.38
CA SER A 4 -1.10 1.14 11.07
C SER A 4 -0.56 -0.04 10.25
N ALA A 5 -0.35 -1.20 10.88
CA ALA A 5 0.03 -2.44 10.20
C ALA A 5 -1.20 -3.32 9.87
N GLY A 6 -2.41 -2.81 10.13
CA GLY A 6 -3.66 -3.52 9.84
C GLY A 6 -3.99 -4.65 10.82
N ARG A 7 -3.32 -4.73 11.98
CA ARG A 7 -3.63 -5.76 12.99
C ARG A 7 -4.80 -5.31 13.86
N LEU A 8 -5.67 -6.25 14.23
CA LEU A 8 -6.81 -5.99 15.11
C LEU A 8 -6.34 -5.74 16.56
N THR A 9 -6.32 -4.47 16.97
CA THR A 9 -5.83 -4.01 18.29
C THR A 9 -6.93 -3.77 19.31
N GLY A 10 -8.19 -3.67 18.90
CA GLY A 10 -9.30 -3.56 19.85
C GLY A 10 -10.58 -4.19 19.31
N LEU A 11 -11.26 -4.94 20.16
CA LEU A 11 -12.59 -5.49 19.91
C LEU A 11 -13.49 -5.04 21.07
N PRO A 12 -14.52 -4.20 20.82
CA PRO A 12 -15.51 -3.87 21.83
C PRO A 12 -16.20 -5.15 22.34
N ASP A 13 -16.51 -5.22 23.64
CA ASP A 13 -17.17 -6.36 24.28
C ASP A 13 -16.58 -7.75 23.93
N GLU A 14 -15.25 -7.84 23.80
CA GLU A 14 -14.50 -9.06 23.39
C GLU A 14 -14.94 -10.35 24.11
N ALA A 15 -15.34 -10.25 25.39
CA ALA A 15 -15.82 -11.38 26.18
C ALA A 15 -17.10 -12.05 25.61
N LEU A 16 -17.95 -11.32 24.90
CA LEU A 16 -19.17 -11.85 24.28
C LEU A 16 -18.89 -12.70 23.04
N TYR A 17 -17.69 -12.59 22.47
CA TYR A 17 -17.35 -13.23 21.21
C TYR A 17 -16.70 -14.62 21.35
N GLY A 18 -16.54 -15.13 22.58
CA GLY A 18 -16.19 -16.53 22.80
C GLY A 18 -14.81 -16.95 22.29
N GLY A 19 -13.75 -16.27 22.73
CA GLY A 19 -12.37 -16.71 22.49
C GLY A 19 -11.86 -16.49 21.06
N ILE A 20 -12.17 -15.31 20.48
CA ILE A 20 -11.70 -14.92 19.15
C ILE A 20 -10.17 -14.92 19.06
N ASP A 21 -9.63 -15.57 18.03
CA ASP A 21 -8.24 -15.38 17.63
C ASP A 21 -8.09 -14.12 16.76
N ARG A 22 -7.69 -13.04 17.41
CA ARG A 22 -7.48 -11.72 16.79
C ARG A 22 -6.43 -11.72 15.68
N ARG A 23 -5.50 -12.69 15.68
CA ARG A 23 -4.44 -12.80 14.66
C ARG A 23 -5.01 -13.15 13.29
N ARG A 24 -6.19 -13.77 13.24
CA ARG A 24 -6.88 -14.18 12.00
C ARG A 24 -7.82 -13.11 11.45
N LEU A 25 -8.01 -12.02 12.18
CA LEU A 25 -8.97 -10.95 11.85
C LEU A 25 -8.26 -9.62 11.52
N GLY A 26 -7.02 -9.67 11.05
CA GLY A 26 -6.35 -8.49 10.50
C GLY A 26 -6.98 -8.03 9.18
N LEU A 27 -6.68 -6.80 8.77
CA LEU A 27 -7.04 -6.31 7.44
C LEU A 27 -6.38 -7.18 6.36
N ALA A 28 -7.03 -7.29 5.20
CA ALA A 28 -6.45 -7.99 4.05
C ALA A 28 -5.15 -7.29 3.62
N PRO A 29 -4.00 -7.98 3.63
CA PRO A 29 -2.74 -7.37 3.24
C PRO A 29 -2.71 -7.13 1.73
N VAL A 30 -1.99 -6.08 1.33
CA VAL A 30 -1.66 -5.78 -0.07
C VAL A 30 -0.14 -5.73 -0.21
N GLU A 31 0.39 -6.07 -1.37
CA GLU A 31 1.81 -5.89 -1.64
C GLU A 31 2.08 -4.42 -1.92
N LEU A 32 3.14 -3.87 -1.32
CA LEU A 32 3.57 -2.50 -1.49
C LEU A 32 5.01 -2.49 -2.02
N GLU A 33 5.22 -1.82 -3.14
CA GLU A 33 6.55 -1.62 -3.72
C GLU A 33 6.85 -0.13 -3.80
N ASN A 34 8.02 0.28 -3.30
CA ASN A 34 8.53 1.63 -3.47
C ASN A 34 9.51 1.66 -4.65
N PHE A 35 9.13 2.36 -5.71
CA PHE A 35 9.97 2.56 -6.89
C PHE A 35 10.29 4.05 -7.05
N HIS A 36 11.52 4.43 -6.72
CA HIS A 36 12.00 5.82 -6.75
C HIS A 36 11.09 6.86 -6.04
N GLY A 37 10.44 6.47 -4.94
CA GLY A 37 9.53 7.33 -4.17
C GLY A 37 8.06 7.23 -4.58
N PHE A 38 7.75 6.52 -5.67
CA PHE A 38 6.39 6.16 -6.04
C PHE A 38 5.99 4.85 -5.38
N LEU A 39 4.84 4.84 -4.73
CA LEU A 39 4.28 3.64 -4.10
C LEU A 39 3.32 2.95 -5.05
N PHE A 40 3.62 1.69 -5.35
CA PHE A 40 2.78 0.80 -6.15
C PHE A 40 2.14 -0.24 -5.25
N VAL A 41 0.85 -0.51 -5.47
CA VAL A 41 0.08 -1.47 -4.67
C VAL A 41 -0.43 -2.60 -5.58
N ARG A 42 -0.20 -3.84 -5.16
CA ARG A 42 -0.83 -5.01 -5.78
C ARG A 42 -1.96 -5.53 -4.90
N LEU A 43 -3.20 -5.45 -5.40
CA LEU A 43 -4.40 -5.85 -4.66
C LEU A 43 -4.61 -7.37 -4.60
N LYS A 44 -4.10 -8.10 -5.60
CA LYS A 44 -4.18 -9.56 -5.67
C LYS A 44 -2.78 -10.12 -5.84
N ALA A 45 -2.37 -10.97 -4.90
CA ALA A 45 -1.11 -11.68 -4.98
C ALA A 45 -1.02 -12.43 -6.31
N SER A 46 0.08 -12.22 -7.02
CA SER A 46 0.33 -12.80 -8.34
C SER A 46 1.83 -13.03 -8.49
N ALA A 47 2.22 -14.08 -9.20
CA ALA A 47 3.62 -14.36 -9.53
C ALA A 47 4.20 -13.43 -10.61
N GLY A 48 3.55 -12.29 -10.85
CA GLY A 48 4.03 -11.29 -11.80
C GLY A 48 5.30 -10.59 -11.30
N PRO A 49 6.10 -10.03 -12.22
CA PRO A 49 7.31 -9.31 -11.86
C PRO A 49 7.02 -8.11 -10.95
N SER A 50 8.05 -7.68 -10.22
CA SER A 50 8.04 -6.41 -9.48
C SER A 50 8.06 -5.23 -10.46
N VAL A 51 7.69 -4.04 -9.98
CA VAL A 51 7.76 -2.80 -10.76
C VAL A 51 9.20 -2.53 -11.20
N ALA A 52 10.18 -2.74 -10.31
CA ALA A 52 11.59 -2.62 -10.66
C ALA A 52 12.02 -3.57 -11.78
N GLN A 53 11.53 -4.82 -11.77
CA GLN A 53 11.81 -5.79 -12.83
C GLN A 53 11.12 -5.40 -14.15
N MET A 54 9.87 -4.95 -14.09
CA MET A 54 9.12 -4.50 -15.26
C MET A 54 9.77 -3.29 -15.93
N LEU A 55 10.29 -2.36 -15.13
CA LEU A 55 10.87 -1.10 -15.60
C LEU A 55 12.38 -1.14 -15.82
N ALA A 56 13.05 -2.27 -15.52
CA ALA A 56 14.48 -2.43 -15.74
C ALA A 56 14.95 -2.06 -17.17
N PRO A 57 14.22 -2.41 -18.25
CA PRO A 57 14.59 -2.02 -19.61
C PRO A 57 14.60 -0.50 -19.85
N LEU A 58 13.81 0.25 -19.08
CA LEU A 58 13.67 1.72 -19.18
C LEU A 58 14.53 2.46 -18.15
N SER A 59 15.40 1.76 -17.42
CA SER A 59 16.18 2.33 -16.31
C SER A 59 17.00 3.57 -16.70
N GLY A 60 17.58 3.60 -17.90
CA GLY A 60 18.34 4.76 -18.40
C GLY A 60 17.49 6.02 -18.59
N GLU A 61 16.29 5.87 -19.16
CA GLU A 61 15.35 6.97 -19.34
C GLU A 61 14.81 7.47 -17.99
N ILE A 62 14.48 6.53 -17.09
CA ILE A 62 14.01 6.82 -15.73
C ILE A 62 15.06 7.60 -14.93
N ALA A 63 16.34 7.24 -15.06
CA ALA A 63 17.43 7.91 -14.34
C ALA A 63 17.52 9.41 -14.68
N ALA A 64 17.23 9.80 -15.93
CA ALA A 64 17.26 11.19 -16.36
C ALA A 64 16.24 12.07 -15.63
N HIS A 65 15.10 11.51 -15.23
CA HIS A 65 14.02 12.24 -14.57
C HIS A 65 14.21 12.43 -13.06
N ARG A 66 15.21 11.80 -12.45
CA ARG A 66 15.56 11.95 -11.02
C ARG A 66 14.34 11.84 -10.09
N PHE A 67 13.52 10.82 -10.30
CA PHE A 67 12.25 10.62 -9.60
C PHE A 67 12.32 10.77 -8.07
N GLY A 68 13.38 10.27 -7.42
CA GLY A 68 13.56 10.41 -5.97
C GLY A 68 13.76 11.85 -5.47
N SER A 69 14.08 12.80 -6.37
CA SER A 69 14.23 14.22 -6.05
C SER A 69 12.96 15.03 -6.27
N LEU A 70 11.93 14.44 -6.87
CA LEU A 70 10.68 15.14 -7.14
C LEU A 70 10.03 15.62 -5.84
N ARG A 71 9.31 16.73 -5.97
CA ARG A 71 8.50 17.32 -4.91
C ARG A 71 7.10 17.61 -5.44
N PRO A 72 6.06 17.38 -4.63
CA PRO A 72 4.72 17.79 -5.02
C PRO A 72 4.68 19.32 -5.16
N LEU A 73 4.14 19.80 -6.28
CA LEU A 73 4.03 21.24 -6.56
C LEU A 73 2.92 21.93 -5.73
N GLY A 74 2.06 21.15 -5.08
CA GLY A 74 0.97 21.64 -4.24
C GLY A 74 0.27 20.50 -3.54
N ARG A 75 -0.73 20.82 -2.72
CA ARG A 75 -1.58 19.82 -2.08
C ARG A 75 -2.42 19.13 -3.15
N VAL A 76 -2.45 17.80 -3.15
CA VAL A 76 -3.39 17.03 -3.98
C VAL A 76 -4.80 17.44 -3.57
N THR A 77 -5.51 18.12 -4.46
CA THR A 77 -6.92 18.44 -4.27
C THR A 77 -7.73 17.19 -4.57
N GLU A 78 -8.55 16.76 -3.62
CA GLU A 78 -9.50 15.68 -3.88
C GLU A 78 -10.44 16.10 -5.00
N ARG A 79 -10.48 15.31 -6.07
CA ARG A 79 -11.55 15.43 -7.05
C ARG A 79 -12.79 14.80 -6.43
N VAL A 80 -13.80 15.60 -6.11
CA VAL A 80 -15.12 15.10 -5.71
C VAL A 80 -15.61 14.14 -6.80
N ARG A 81 -15.90 12.90 -6.40
CA ARG A 81 -16.54 11.91 -7.28
C ARG A 81 -18.00 11.86 -6.87
N GLU A 82 -18.89 12.27 -7.77
CA GLU A 82 -20.32 12.01 -7.60
C GLU A 82 -20.55 10.49 -7.71
N ALA A 83 -21.48 10.00 -6.89
CA ALA A 83 -21.81 8.59 -6.76
C ALA A 83 -22.75 8.12 -7.89
#